data_AF-A0A644SV96-F1
#
_entry.id   AF-A0A644SV96-F1
#
_cell.length_a   1.000
_cell.length_b   1.000
_cell.length_c   1.000
_cell.angle_alpha   90.00
_cell.angle_beta   90.00
_cell.angle_gamma   90.00
#
_symmetry.space_group_name_H-M   'P 1'
#
loop_
_entity.id
_entity.type
_entity.pdbx_description
1 polymer ?
#
loop_
_entity_poly.entity_id
_entity_poly.type
_entity_poly.pdbx_seq_one_letter_code
_entity_poly.pdbx_strand_id
1 'polypeptide(L)'
;MIIEGKYERAGQELGKMVDDKQAAYGDAITAVEQLMMVLYPQGVQPDQYRDMLIMVRTMDKQCRIARGNKEAFGESPWRDICGYGLLGAEHV
;
A
#
# COMPACT_ATOMS: atom_id res chain seq x y z
N MET A 1 13.73 9.70 37.19
CA MET A 1 12.66 9.43 36.21
C MET A 1 13.05 10.16 34.93
N ILE A 2 13.38 9.44 33.87
CA ILE A 2 13.69 10.07 32.58
C ILE A 2 12.35 10.44 31.95
N ILE A 3 12.17 11.72 31.65
CA ILE A 3 10.99 12.19 30.91
C ILE A 3 11.30 11.94 29.44
N GLU A 4 10.51 11.07 28.82
CA GLU A 4 10.60 10.78 27.40
C GLU A 4 10.45 12.06 26.57
N GLY A 5 11.38 12.26 25.64
CA GLY A 5 11.38 13.40 24.74
C GLY A 5 10.23 13.35 23.73
N LYS A 6 9.82 14.52 23.23
CA LYS A 6 8.76 14.62 22.19
C LYS A 6 8.99 13.67 21.00
N TYR A 7 10.23 13.57 20.52
CA TYR A 7 10.58 12.76 19.36
C TYR A 7 10.64 11.26 19.67
N GLU A 8 11.03 10.89 20.89
CA GLU A 8 11.05 9.49 21.34
C GLU A 8 9.63 8.92 21.36
N ARG A 9 8.69 9.67 21.93
CA ARG A 9 7.27 9.30 21.94
C ARG A 9 6.70 9.14 20.53
N ALA A 10 7.00 10.11 19.65
CA ALA A 10 6.57 10.05 18.26
C ALA A 10 7.13 8.80 17.56
N GLY A 11 8.38 8.42 17.84
CA GLY A 11 8.99 7.21 17.31
C GLY A 11 8.26 5.94 17.77
N GLN A 12 7.85 5.86 19.04
CA GLN A 12 7.09 4.71 19.55
C GLN A 12 5.69 4.61 18.92
N GLU A 13 4.98 5.72 18.82
CA GLU A 13 3.65 5.77 18.18
C GLU A 13 3.73 5.37 16.70
N LEU A 14 4.74 5.88 15.98
CA LEU A 14 4.99 5.52 14.58
C LEU A 14 5.39 4.05 14.44
N GLY A 15 6.29 3.55 15.29
CA GLY A 15 6.72 2.14 15.27
C GLY A 15 5.53 1.20 15.45
N LYS A 16 4.69 1.47 16.46
CA LYS A 16 3.47 0.70 16.68
C LYS A 16 2.54 0.72 15.46
N MET A 17 2.34 1.90 14.85
CA MET A 17 1.50 2.00 13.66
C MET A 17 2.04 1.17 12.49
N VAL A 18 3.37 1.15 12.30
CA VAL A 18 4.01 0.36 11.25
C VAL A 18 3.84 -1.14 11.52
N ASP A 19 4.06 -1.59 12.75
CA ASP A 19 3.85 -2.99 13.15
C ASP A 19 2.40 -3.44 12.91
N ASP A 20 1.42 -2.62 13.32
CA ASP A 20 0.00 -2.92 13.13
C ASP A 20 -0.35 -3.03 11.63
N LYS A 21 0.24 -2.19 10.77
CA LYS A 21 0.06 -2.27 9.30
C LYS A 21 0.70 -3.50 8.71
N GLN A 22 1.91 -3.85 9.14
CA GLN A 22 2.63 -5.01 8.62
C GLN A 22 1.94 -6.31 9.00
N ALA A 23 1.38 -6.38 10.21
CA ALA A 23 0.49 -7.48 10.60
C ALA A 23 -0.80 -7.52 9.75
N ALA A 24 -1.36 -6.35 9.40
CA ALA A 24 -2.60 -6.26 8.64
C ALA A 24 -2.44 -6.57 7.15
N TYR A 25 -1.26 -6.39 6.53
CA TYR A 25 -1.06 -6.51 5.08
C TYR A 25 -0.01 -7.56 4.67
N GLY A 26 0.78 -8.04 5.63
CA GLY A 26 2.05 -8.71 5.36
C GLY A 26 3.07 -7.74 4.78
N ASP A 27 4.18 -8.28 4.26
CA ASP A 27 5.16 -7.49 3.52
C ASP A 27 4.63 -7.13 2.12
N ALA A 28 3.76 -6.12 2.08
CA ALA A 28 3.16 -5.59 0.85
C ALA A 28 4.21 -4.89 -0.03
N ILE A 29 5.18 -4.21 0.58
CA ILE A 29 6.22 -3.47 -0.15
C ILE A 29 7.04 -4.43 -1.01
N THR A 30 7.60 -5.50 -0.45
CA THR A 30 8.41 -6.44 -1.23
C THR A 30 7.59 -7.19 -2.28
N ALA A 31 6.33 -7.54 -1.98
CA ALA A 31 5.48 -8.21 -2.97
C ALA A 31 5.16 -7.31 -4.18
N VAL A 32 4.82 -6.04 -3.92
CA VAL A 32 4.53 -5.07 -4.98
C VAL A 32 5.80 -4.70 -5.75
N GLU A 33 6.94 -4.55 -5.08
CA GLU A 33 8.25 -4.35 -5.72
C GLU A 33 8.55 -5.46 -6.74
N GLN A 34 8.37 -6.73 -6.35
CA GLN A 34 8.61 -7.88 -7.23
C GLN A 34 7.68 -7.87 -8.45
N LEU A 35 6.40 -7.55 -8.28
CA LEU A 35 5.46 -7.42 -9.39
C LEU A 35 5.84 -6.25 -10.32
N MET A 36 6.24 -5.12 -9.74
CA MET A 36 6.65 -3.95 -10.51
C MET A 36 7.93 -4.19 -11.33
N MET A 37 8.86 -5.01 -10.85
CA MET A 37 10.03 -5.41 -11.64
C MET A 37 9.64 -6.24 -12.88
N VAL A 38 8.54 -6.98 -12.83
CA VAL A 38 8.01 -7.73 -13.98
C VAL A 38 7.32 -6.79 -14.97
N LEU A 39 6.51 -5.83 -14.47
CA LEU A 39 5.72 -4.93 -15.31
C LEU A 39 6.55 -3.79 -15.92
N TYR A 40 7.56 -3.30 -15.20
CA TYR A 40 8.40 -2.16 -15.59
C TYR A 40 9.89 -2.51 -15.48
N PRO A 41 10.39 -3.52 -16.23
CA PRO A 41 11.78 -3.98 -16.13
C PRO A 41 12.81 -2.92 -16.58
N GLN A 42 12.36 -1.86 -17.27
CA GLN A 42 13.18 -0.76 -17.77
C GLN A 42 12.85 0.57 -17.09
N GLY A 43 12.14 0.53 -15.96
CA GLY A 43 11.64 1.70 -15.25
C GLY A 43 10.31 2.22 -15.80
N VAL A 44 9.77 3.22 -15.12
CA VAL A 44 8.48 3.87 -15.44
C VAL A 44 8.75 5.18 -16.16
N GLN A 45 8.12 5.40 -17.31
CA GLN A 45 8.18 6.67 -18.04
C GLN A 45 7.12 7.66 -17.54
N PRO A 46 7.32 8.99 -17.67
CA PRO A 46 6.40 9.99 -17.13
C PRO A 46 4.95 9.87 -17.60
N ASP A 47 4.73 9.46 -18.85
CA ASP A 47 3.42 9.22 -19.44
C ASP A 47 2.71 7.98 -18.84
N GLN A 48 3.45 7.08 -18.19
CA GLN A 48 2.91 5.87 -17.56
C GLN A 48 2.56 6.05 -16.08
N TYR A 49 2.86 7.21 -15.48
CA TYR A 49 2.76 7.40 -14.02
C TYR A 49 1.35 7.17 -13.49
N ARG A 50 0.33 7.58 -14.22
CA ARG A 50 -1.05 7.44 -13.77
C ARG A 50 -1.48 5.98 -13.69
N ASP A 51 -1.26 5.21 -14.74
CA ASP A 51 -1.56 3.77 -14.75
C ASP A 51 -0.72 3.01 -13.74
N MET A 52 0.57 3.35 -13.64
CA MET A 52 1.45 2.78 -12.62
C MET A 52 0.89 3.00 -11.20
N LEU A 53 0.44 4.21 -10.87
CA LEU A 53 -0.13 4.52 -9.57
C LEU A 53 -1.42 3.73 -9.30
N ILE A 54 -2.29 3.59 -10.30
CA ILE A 54 -3.53 2.80 -10.19
C ILE A 54 -3.20 1.33 -9.94
N MET A 55 -2.22 0.78 -10.66
CA MET A 55 -1.77 -0.59 -10.49
C MET A 55 -1.14 -0.83 -9.11
N VAL A 56 -0.22 0.02 -8.66
CA VAL A 56 0.42 -0.09 -7.34
C VAL A 56 -0.62 -0.09 -6.22
N ARG A 57 -1.60 0.82 -6.27
CA ARG A 57 -2.68 0.85 -5.28
C ARG A 57 -3.56 -0.40 -5.35
N THR A 58 -3.81 -0.92 -6.53
CA THR A 58 -4.57 -2.17 -6.70
C THR A 58 -3.81 -3.37 -6.10
N MET A 59 -2.51 -3.48 -6.36
CA MET A 59 -1.67 -4.55 -5.82
C MET A 59 -1.52 -4.49 -4.30
N ASP A 60 -1.46 -3.28 -3.71
CA ASP A 60 -1.49 -3.10 -2.25
C ASP A 60 -2.78 -3.67 -1.64
N LYS A 61 -3.94 -3.37 -2.24
CA LYS A 61 -5.23 -3.93 -1.81
C LYS A 61 -5.29 -5.45 -2.01
N GLN A 62 -4.70 -5.98 -3.09
CA GLN A 62 -4.57 -7.43 -3.29
C GLN A 62 -3.72 -8.09 -2.20
N CYS A 63 -2.63 -7.45 -1.76
CA CYS A 63 -1.82 -7.94 -0.64
C CYS A 63 -2.66 -8.05 0.64
N ARG A 64 -3.44 -7.01 0.96
CA ARG A 64 -4.38 -7.02 2.09
C ARG A 64 -5.42 -8.13 1.99
N ILE A 65 -5.95 -8.38 0.79
CA ILE A 65 -6.95 -9.45 0.56
C ILE A 65 -6.32 -10.83 0.74
N ALA A 66 -5.12 -11.05 0.19
CA ALA A 66 -4.52 -12.37 0.08
C ALA A 66 -3.76 -12.82 1.34
N ARG A 67 -3.12 -11.87 2.03
CA ARG A 67 -2.17 -12.17 3.13
C ARG A 67 -2.52 -11.47 4.44
N GLY A 68 -3.51 -10.58 4.40
CA GLY A 68 -3.79 -9.64 5.47
C GLY A 68 -5.16 -9.81 6.13
N ASN A 69 -5.49 -8.87 7.01
CA ASN A 69 -6.83 -8.71 7.53
C ASN A 69 -7.68 -7.90 6.55
N LYS A 70 -8.53 -8.61 5.80
CA LYS A 70 -9.49 -8.02 4.85
C LYS A 70 -10.40 -6.97 5.48
N GLU A 71 -10.69 -7.05 6.78
CA GLU A 71 -11.61 -6.15 7.51
C GLU A 71 -10.89 -5.02 8.24
N ALA A 72 -9.54 -4.96 8.17
CA ALA A 72 -8.77 -3.91 8.85
C ALA A 72 -9.27 -2.50 8.50
N PHE A 73 -9.32 -1.60 9.48
CA PHE A 73 -9.69 -0.20 9.28
C PHE A 73 -11.13 0.05 8.75
N GLY A 74 -12.02 -0.95 8.72
CA GLY A 74 -13.44 -0.77 8.38
C GLY A 74 -13.74 -0.49 6.90
N GLU A 75 -12.74 -0.63 6.03
CA GLU A 75 -12.86 -0.40 4.58
C GLU A 75 -12.92 -1.72 3.81
N SER A 76 -13.56 -1.72 2.64
CA SER A 76 -13.58 -2.88 1.74
C SER A 76 -12.50 -2.75 0.65
N PRO A 77 -11.44 -3.58 0.67
CA PRO A 77 -10.38 -3.50 -0.33
C PRO A 77 -10.88 -3.80 -1.75
N TRP A 78 -11.97 -4.56 -1.91
CA TRP A 78 -12.59 -4.77 -3.21
C TRP A 78 -13.29 -3.52 -3.75
N ARG A 79 -13.96 -2.73 -2.87
CA ARG A 79 -14.57 -1.47 -3.29
C ARG A 79 -13.51 -0.46 -3.72
N ASP A 80 -12.37 -0.44 -3.04
CA ASP A 80 -11.22 0.37 -3.45
C ASP A 80 -10.74 -0.02 -4.85
N ILE A 81 -10.52 -1.32 -5.11
CA ILE A 81 -10.11 -1.82 -6.43
C ILE A 81 -11.13 -1.45 -7.51
N CYS A 82 -12.44 -1.59 -7.24
CA CYS A 82 -13.47 -1.15 -8.19
C CYS A 82 -13.37 0.35 -8.49
N GLY A 83 -13.18 1.18 -7.47
CA GLY A 83 -12.98 2.62 -7.64
C GLY A 83 -11.73 2.96 -8.47
N TYR A 84 -10.63 2.25 -8.25
CA TYR A 84 -9.41 2.40 -9.07
C TYR A 84 -9.62 1.96 -10.51
N GLY A 85 -10.38 0.89 -10.73
CA GLY A 85 -10.78 0.45 -12.08
C GLY A 85 -11.59 1.51 -12.82
N LEU A 86 -12.55 2.17 -12.16
CA LEU A 86 -13.30 3.29 -12.76
C LEU A 86 -12.37 4.47 -13.10
N LEU A 87 -11.45 4.84 -12.21
CA LEU A 87 -10.48 5.91 -12.47
C LEU A 87 -9.54 5.60 -13.64
N GLY A 88 -9.19 4.32 -13.83
CA GLY A 88 -8.41 3.85 -14.96
C GLY A 88 -9.21 3.82 -16.26
N ALA A 89 -10.49 3.43 -16.23
CA ALA A 89 -11.34 3.40 -17.41
C ALA A 89 -11.60 4.80 -18.01
N GLU A 90 -11.60 5.84 -17.18
CA GLU A 90 -11.69 7.25 -17.62
C GLU A 90 -10.34 7.81 -18.11
N HIS A 91 -9.27 7.04 -18.05
CA HIS A 91 -7.94 7.41 -18.52
C HIS A 91 -7.62 6.66 -19.81
N VAL A 92 -7.63 7.37 -20.94
CA VAL A 92 -7.31 6.85 -22.28
C VAL A 92 -6.30 7.77 -22.95
#